data_AF-A0A9E3X322-F1
#
_entry.id   AF-A0A9E3X322-F1
#
_cell.length_a   1.000
_cell.length_b   1.000
_cell.length_c   1.000
_cell.angle_alpha   90.00
_cell.angle_beta   90.00
_cell.angle_gamma   90.00
#
_symmetry.space_group_name_H-M   'P 1'
#
loop_
_entity.id
_entity.type
_entity.pdbx_description
1 polymer ?
#
loop_
_entity_poly.entity_id
_entity_poly.type
_entity_poly.pdbx_seq_one_letter_code
_entity_poly.pdbx_strand_id
1 'polypeptide(L)'
;MKLWLIVPIKPFAEGKSRLAGRLSPSKRSSLSRQLFHHVITQALAASELTGILVVSRDTTVLNDLQAPHLHLIAETGNGLNRAIQQGREEALRRDADAILVLPADLPYLQSHDITTLYQRSVDNNGVL
;
A
#
# COMPACT_ATOMS: atom_id res chain seq x y z
N MET A 1 5.66 -13.87 12.94
CA MET A 1 4.87 -13.94 11.70
C MET A 1 5.49 -13.00 10.69
N LYS A 2 5.84 -13.48 9.50
CA LYS A 2 6.31 -12.67 8.37
C LYS A 2 5.12 -11.96 7.72
N LEU A 3 4.75 -10.80 8.27
CA LEU A 3 3.66 -9.97 7.74
C LEU A 3 4.16 -9.11 6.58
N TRP A 4 3.51 -9.23 5.43
CA TRP A 4 3.76 -8.37 4.26
C TRP A 4 2.61 -7.40 4.02
N LEU A 5 2.93 -6.13 3.81
CA LEU A 5 1.95 -5.12 3.42
C LEU A 5 1.81 -5.07 1.89
N ILE A 6 0.56 -5.02 1.40
CA ILE A 6 0.24 -4.77 0.00
C ILE A 6 -0.48 -3.42 -0.11
N VAL A 7 0.05 -2.52 -0.91
CA VAL A 7 -0.54 -1.21 -1.22
C VAL A 7 -0.81 -1.11 -2.71
N PRO A 8 -2.05 -1.35 -3.17
CA PRO A 8 -2.43 -1.12 -4.56
C PRO A 8 -2.60 0.37 -4.82
N ILE A 9 -1.96 0.88 -5.87
CA ILE A 9 -2.04 2.30 -6.25
C ILE A 9 -2.11 2.44 -7.78
N LYS A 10 -3.00 3.33 -8.24
CA LYS A 10 -3.09 3.74 -9.65
C LYS A 10 -2.12 4.90 -9.91
N PRO A 11 -1.78 5.19 -11.19
CA PRO A 11 -1.06 6.43 -11.52
C PRO A 11 -1.72 7.63 -10.83
N PHE A 12 -0.92 8.50 -10.19
CA PHE A 12 -1.47 9.55 -9.31
C PHE A 12 -2.47 10.46 -10.02
N ALA A 13 -2.29 10.71 -11.32
CA ALA A 13 -3.18 11.51 -12.15
C ALA A 13 -4.62 10.96 -12.26
N GLU A 14 -4.79 9.66 -12.06
CA GLU A 14 -6.09 8.98 -12.11
C GLU A 14 -6.76 8.87 -10.73
N GLY A 15 -6.02 9.23 -9.67
CA GLY A 15 -6.52 9.23 -8.31
C GLY A 15 -7.60 10.28 -8.07
N LYS A 16 -8.42 10.03 -7.04
CA LYS A 16 -9.38 11.01 -6.49
C LYS A 16 -10.34 11.59 -7.52
N SER A 17 -10.77 10.80 -8.51
CA SER A 17 -11.69 11.25 -9.58
C SER A 17 -12.97 11.89 -9.05
N ARG A 18 -13.49 11.40 -7.93
CA ARG A 18 -14.66 11.96 -7.21
C ARG A 18 -14.49 13.42 -6.76
N LEU A 19 -13.25 13.92 -6.67
CA LEU A 19 -12.94 15.31 -6.34
C LEU A 19 -12.80 16.22 -7.56
N ALA A 20 -13.10 15.75 -8.79
CA ALA A 20 -12.99 16.55 -10.02
C ALA A 20 -13.73 17.89 -9.97
N GLY A 21 -14.90 17.93 -9.30
CA GLY A 21 -15.68 19.16 -9.15
C GLY A 21 -15.13 20.15 -8.12
N ARG A 22 -14.06 19.80 -7.40
CA ARG A 22 -13.47 20.61 -6.32
C ARG A 22 -11.98 20.87 -6.50
N LEU A 23 -11.27 20.00 -7.22
CA LEU A 23 -9.83 20.04 -7.40
C LEU A 23 -9.47 19.89 -8.87
N SER A 24 -8.51 20.70 -9.33
CA SER A 24 -7.90 20.55 -10.65
C SER A 24 -7.19 19.19 -10.79
N PRO A 25 -6.94 18.70 -12.01
CA PRO A 25 -6.17 17.47 -12.23
C PRO A 25 -4.82 17.47 -11.51
N SER A 26 -4.09 18.59 -11.54
CA SER A 26 -2.80 18.75 -10.83
C SER A 26 -2.95 18.64 -9.31
N LYS A 27 -3.98 19.26 -8.72
CA LYS A 27 -4.26 19.17 -7.28
C LYS A 27 -4.65 17.75 -6.86
N ARG A 28 -5.42 17.03 -7.67
CA ARG A 28 -5.79 15.62 -7.39
C ARG A 28 -4.58 14.69 -7.46
N SER A 29 -3.71 14.88 -8.45
CA SER A 29 -2.46 14.12 -8.58
C SER A 29 -1.55 14.38 -7.38
N SER A 30 -1.34 15.65 -7.03
CA SER A 30 -0.54 16.05 -5.86
C SER A 30 -1.10 15.46 -4.56
N LEU A 31 -2.42 15.54 -4.33
CA LEU A 31 -3.07 14.93 -3.16
C LEU A 31 -2.89 13.41 -3.13
N SER A 32 -3.05 12.73 -4.27
CA SER A 32 -2.88 11.27 -4.33
C SER A 32 -1.45 10.86 -4.00
N ARG A 33 -0.46 11.60 -4.52
CA ARG A 33 0.95 11.38 -4.18
C ARG A 33 1.23 11.64 -2.70
N GLN A 34 0.72 12.73 -2.14
CA GLN A 34 0.92 13.06 -0.72
C GLN A 34 0.35 11.99 0.22
N LEU A 35 -0.87 11.51 -0.05
CA LEU A 35 -1.49 10.46 0.76
C LEU A 35 -0.76 9.13 0.63
N PHE A 36 -0.36 8.76 -0.58
CA PHE A 36 0.43 7.56 -0.81
C PHE A 36 1.76 7.62 -0.07
N HIS A 37 2.50 8.73 -0.19
CA HIS A 37 3.74 8.94 0.57
C HIS A 37 3.50 8.82 2.07
N HIS A 38 2.44 9.43 2.59
CA HIS A 38 2.10 9.31 4.00
C HIS A 38 1.86 7.85 4.42
N VAL A 39 1.07 7.09 3.66
CA VAL A 39 0.83 5.66 3.94
C VAL A 39 2.13 4.86 3.94
N ILE A 40 2.99 5.06 2.93
CA ILE A 40 4.29 4.36 2.86
C ILE A 40 5.20 4.78 4.03
N THR A 41 5.27 6.07 4.38
CA THR A 41 6.06 6.53 5.53
C THR A 41 5.60 5.90 6.84
N GLN A 42 4.29 5.80 7.08
CA GLN A 42 3.76 5.17 8.30
C GLN A 42 3.98 3.66 8.31
N ALA A 43 3.86 3.01 7.14
CA ALA A 43 4.18 1.60 6.99
C ALA A 43 5.66 1.31 7.25
N LEU A 44 6.58 2.11 6.70
CA LEU A 44 8.02 1.98 6.94
C LEU A 44 8.40 2.19 8.42
N ALA A 45 7.58 2.93 9.17
CA ALA A 45 7.76 3.14 10.60
C ALA A 45 7.17 2.01 11.48
N ALA A 46 6.43 1.05 10.90
CA ALA A 46 5.87 -0.10 11.62
C ALA A 46 6.85 -1.29 11.59
N SER A 47 7.44 -1.62 12.73
CA SER A 47 8.47 -2.66 12.87
C SER A 47 7.98 -4.09 12.62
N GLU A 48 6.67 -4.31 12.64
CA GLU A 48 6.02 -5.60 12.46
C GLU A 48 6.01 -6.06 10.99
N LEU A 49 6.18 -5.13 10.05
CA LEU A 49 6.19 -5.42 8.62
C LEU A 49 7.54 -6.00 8.20
N THR A 50 7.50 -7.18 7.58
CA THR A 50 8.66 -7.80 6.93
C THR A 50 9.03 -7.08 5.64
N GLY A 51 8.03 -6.54 4.94
CA GLY A 51 8.22 -5.74 3.74
C GLY A 51 6.92 -5.19 3.19
N ILE A 52 7.06 -4.30 2.22
CA ILE A 52 5.97 -3.56 1.57
C ILE A 52 6.01 -3.83 0.08
N LEU A 53 4.88 -4.25 -0.47
CA LEU A 53 4.65 -4.48 -1.89
C LEU A 53 3.69 -3.43 -2.42
N VAL A 54 4.20 -2.54 -3.27
CA VAL A 54 3.39 -1.55 -3.98
C VAL A 54 3.04 -2.11 -5.35
N VAL A 55 1.75 -2.31 -5.62
CA VAL A 55 1.28 -2.82 -6.91
C VAL A 55 0.75 -1.66 -7.73
N SER A 56 1.38 -1.37 -8.86
CA SER A 56 1.06 -0.23 -9.71
C SER A 56 1.43 -0.48 -11.16
N ARG A 57 0.61 0.00 -12.09
CA ARG A 57 0.96 0.11 -13.51
C ARG A 57 1.81 1.34 -13.85
N ASP A 58 1.93 2.29 -12.93
CA ASP A 58 2.88 3.40 -13.02
C ASP A 58 4.14 3.03 -12.22
N THR A 59 5.24 2.81 -12.92
CA THR A 59 6.50 2.40 -12.31
C THR A 59 7.25 3.54 -11.64
N THR A 60 6.77 4.77 -11.78
CA THR A 60 7.40 5.97 -11.22
C THR A 60 6.88 6.34 -9.83
N VAL A 61 5.84 5.64 -9.33
CA VAL A 61 5.19 5.96 -8.03
C VAL A 61 6.14 5.87 -6.83
N LEU A 62 7.26 5.15 -6.96
CA LEU A 62 8.29 5.02 -5.94
C LEU A 62 9.58 5.81 -6.22
N ASN A 63 9.67 6.60 -7.30
CA ASN A 63 10.93 7.28 -7.67
C ASN A 63 11.53 8.12 -6.53
N ASP A 64 10.66 8.69 -5.68
CA ASP A 64 11.04 9.56 -4.57
C ASP A 64 10.99 8.85 -3.21
N LEU A 65 10.90 7.51 -3.20
CA LEU A 65 10.82 6.67 -2.01
C LEU A 65 11.77 5.48 -2.14
N GLN A 66 12.77 5.41 -1.28
CA GLN A 66 13.71 4.29 -1.26
C GLN A 66 13.84 3.73 0.15
N ALA A 67 13.60 2.43 0.27
CA ALA A 67 13.83 1.67 1.49
C ALA A 67 14.18 0.21 1.13
N PRO A 68 15.05 -0.47 1.90
CA PRO A 68 15.49 -1.84 1.58
C PRO A 68 14.36 -2.87 1.45
N HIS A 69 13.25 -2.64 2.16
CA HIS A 69 12.10 -3.56 2.25
C HIS A 69 10.85 -3.03 1.51
N LEU A 70 11.01 -2.01 0.66
CA LEU A 70 9.95 -1.46 -0.18
C LEU A 70 10.16 -1.94 -1.62
N HIS A 71 9.16 -2.62 -2.18
CA HIS A 71 9.25 -3.20 -3.52
C HIS A 71 8.09 -2.77 -4.39
N LEU A 72 8.40 -2.41 -5.64
CA LEU A 72 7.42 -2.17 -6.68
C LEU A 72 7.12 -3.47 -7.42
N ILE A 73 5.84 -3.73 -7.66
CA ILE A 73 5.34 -4.77 -8.54
C ILE A 73 4.58 -4.09 -9.68
N ALA A 74 5.04 -4.28 -10.90
CA ALA A 74 4.32 -3.81 -12.08
C ALA A 74 2.98 -4.55 -12.21
N GLU A 75 1.86 -3.83 -12.15
CA GLU A 75 0.51 -4.39 -12.26
C GLU A 75 0.31 -5.02 -13.66
N THR A 76 -0.10 -6.29 -13.72
CA THR A 76 -0.29 -7.02 -14.99
C THR A 76 -1.76 -7.20 -15.38
N GLY A 77 -2.68 -6.90 -14.48
CA GLY A 77 -4.12 -7.02 -14.68
C GLY A 77 -4.84 -5.69 -14.53
N ASN A 78 -6.17 -5.73 -14.71
CA ASN A 78 -7.02 -4.57 -14.45
C ASN A 78 -7.82 -4.77 -13.17
N GLY A 79 -7.71 -3.79 -12.26
CA GLY A 79 -8.62 -3.64 -11.13
C GLY A 79 -8.04 -4.08 -9.79
N LEU A 80 -8.62 -3.53 -8.72
CA LEU A 80 -8.13 -3.63 -7.36
C LEU A 80 -7.91 -5.07 -6.90
N ASN A 81 -8.88 -5.96 -7.11
CA ASN A 81 -8.77 -7.34 -6.66
C ASN A 81 -7.67 -8.12 -7.38
N ARG A 82 -7.41 -7.81 -8.66
CA ARG A 82 -6.31 -8.43 -9.41
C ARG A 82 -4.95 -7.94 -8.90
N ALA A 83 -4.82 -6.64 -8.63
CA ALA A 83 -3.62 -6.08 -8.01
C ALA A 83 -3.35 -6.70 -6.62
N ILE A 84 -4.38 -6.85 -5.78
CA ILE A 84 -4.26 -7.50 -4.46
C ILE A 84 -3.83 -8.97 -4.61
N GLN A 85 -4.46 -9.70 -5.52
CA GLN A 85 -4.10 -11.10 -5.81
C GLN A 85 -2.64 -11.22 -6.26
N GLN A 86 -2.19 -10.34 -7.15
CA GLN A 86 -0.80 -10.32 -7.61
C GLN A 86 0.18 -10.00 -6.47
N GLY A 87 -0.16 -9.02 -5.62
CA GLY A 87 0.61 -8.71 -4.41
C GLY A 87 0.68 -9.91 -3.46
N ARG A 88 -0.41 -10.65 -3.30
CA ARG A 88 -0.45 -11.88 -2.48
C ARG A 88 0.46 -12.96 -3.05
N GLU A 89 0.43 -13.19 -4.36
CA GLU A 89 1.30 -14.17 -5.02
C GLU A 89 2.79 -13.82 -4.87
N GLU A 90 3.14 -12.54 -4.94
CA GLU A 90 4.50 -12.08 -4.63
C GLU A 90 4.85 -12.28 -3.15
N ALA A 91 3.94 -11.94 -2.23
CA ALA A 91 4.17 -12.15 -0.80
C ALA A 91 4.39 -13.64 -0.47
N LEU A 92 3.62 -14.55 -1.07
CA LEU A 92 3.81 -16.00 -0.92
C LEU A 92 5.17 -16.46 -1.45
N ARG A 93 5.64 -15.94 -2.58
CA ARG A 93 6.99 -16.21 -3.11
C ARG A 93 8.11 -15.70 -2.20
N ARG A 94 7.78 -14.86 -1.22
CA ARG A 94 8.69 -14.31 -0.20
C ARG A 94 8.45 -14.91 1.18
N ASP A 95 7.81 -16.08 1.23
CA ASP A 95 7.50 -16.83 2.44
C ASP A 95 6.67 -16.02 3.45
N ALA A 96 5.70 -15.22 2.98
CA ALA A 96 4.79 -14.50 3.87
C ALA A 96 3.90 -15.48 4.66
N ASP A 97 3.84 -15.30 5.98
CA ASP A 97 2.90 -16.01 6.85
C ASP A 97 1.50 -15.36 6.80
N ALA A 98 1.47 -14.04 6.58
CA ALA A 98 0.24 -13.25 6.51
C ALA A 98 0.43 -12.04 5.61
N ILE A 99 -0.68 -11.49 5.14
CA ILE A 99 -0.71 -10.24 4.39
C ILE A 99 -1.62 -9.21 5.08
N LEU A 100 -1.23 -7.95 5.00
CA LEU A 100 -2.08 -6.79 5.29
C LEU A 100 -2.31 -6.05 3.98
N VAL A 101 -3.53 -5.61 3.71
CA VAL A 101 -3.85 -4.79 2.54
C VAL A 101 -4.32 -3.42 3.04
N LEU A 102 -3.61 -2.35 2.66
CA LEU A 102 -4.02 -0.98 2.99
C LEU A 102 -4.31 -0.17 1.72
N PRO A 103 -5.41 0.58 1.67
CA PRO A 103 -5.60 1.62 0.68
C PRO A 103 -4.48 2.66 0.74
N ALA A 104 -4.07 3.17 -0.43
CA ALA A 104 -3.04 4.20 -0.53
C ALA A 104 -3.50 5.60 -0.08
N ASP A 105 -4.72 5.75 0.44
CA ASP A 105 -5.37 7.04 0.60
C ASP A 105 -5.94 7.30 1.98
N LEU A 106 -5.27 6.77 3.01
CA LEU A 106 -5.57 6.92 4.43
C LEU A 106 -4.83 8.13 5.03
N PRO A 107 -5.43 9.35 5.09
CA PRO A 107 -4.75 10.57 5.55
C PRO A 107 -4.38 10.59 7.03
N TYR A 108 -5.00 9.71 7.83
CA TYR A 108 -4.86 9.67 9.28
C TYR A 108 -4.22 8.38 9.75
N LEU A 109 -3.67 7.57 8.83
CA LEU A 109 -2.96 6.36 9.22
C LEU A 109 -1.79 6.74 10.12
N GLN A 110 -1.60 5.97 11.18
CA GLN A 110 -0.42 6.04 12.02
C GLN A 110 0.22 4.65 12.08
N SER A 111 1.53 4.58 12.29
CA SER A 111 2.22 3.30 12.43
C SER A 111 1.62 2.42 13.55
N HIS A 112 1.14 3.05 14.63
CA HIS A 112 0.47 2.34 15.73
C HIS A 112 -0.83 1.64 15.32
N ASP A 113 -1.52 2.10 14.27
CA ASP A 113 -2.69 1.40 13.72
C ASP A 113 -2.28 0.05 13.12
N ILE A 114 -1.13 0.01 12.43
CA ILE A 114 -0.57 -1.21 11.84
C ILE A 114 -0.14 -2.17 12.95
N THR A 115 0.54 -1.67 13.98
CA THR A 115 0.87 -2.46 15.19
C THR A 115 -0.38 -3.06 15.82
N THR A 116 -1.44 -2.27 15.96
CA THR A 116 -2.71 -2.73 16.55
C THR A 116 -3.37 -3.82 15.71
N LEU A 117 -3.38 -3.68 14.38
CA LEU A 117 -3.90 -4.71 13.47
C LEU A 117 -3.04 -5.99 13.54
N TYR A 118 -1.71 -5.86 13.61
CA TYR A 118 -0.82 -7.00 13.77
C TYR A 118 -1.12 -7.77 15.06
N GLN A 119 -1.22 -7.07 16.21
CA GLN A 119 -1.51 -7.69 17.51
C GLN A 119 -2.85 -8.44 17.49
N ARG A 120 -3.91 -7.80 17.01
CA ARG A 120 -5.23 -8.44 16.93
C ARG A 120 -5.27 -9.64 15.98
N SER A 121 -4.43 -9.64 14.95
CA SER A 121 -4.32 -10.75 14.00
C SER A 121 -3.68 -11.97 14.66
N VAL A 122 -2.63 -11.75 15.46
CA VAL A 122 -1.99 -12.81 16.27
C VAL A 122 -2.98 -13.40 17.27
N ASP A 123 -3.79 -12.56 17.92
CA ASP A 123 -4.78 -13.01 18.92
C ASP A 123 -5.94 -13.81 18.29
N ASN A 124 -6.32 -13.50 17.04
CA ASN A 124 -7.46 -14.11 16.34
C ASN A 124 -7.07 -15.11 15.24
N ASN A 125 -5.85 -15.67 15.29
CA ASN A 125 -5.39 -16.68 14.32
C ASN A 125 -5.41 -16.21 12.84
N GLY A 126 -5.18 -14.92 12.60
CA GLY A 126 -4.97 -14.37 11.25
C GLY A 126 -6.21 -13.80 10.56
N VAL A 127 -7.38 -13.73 11.22
CA VAL A 127 -8.61 -13.18 10.63
C VAL A 127 -8.99 -11.86 11.33
N LEU A 128 -8.97 -10.76 10.56
CA LEU A 128 -9.49 -9.43 10.92
C LEU A 128 -10.28 -8.83 9.77
#